data_AF-A0A2L2Y4G2-F1
#
_entry.id   AF-A0A2L2Y4G2-F1
#
_cell.length_a   1.000
_cell.length_b   1.000
_cell.length_c   1.000
_cell.angle_alpha   90.00
_cell.angle_beta   90.00
_cell.angle_gamma   90.00
#
_symmetry.space_group_name_H-M   'P 1'
#
loop_
_entity.id
_entity.type
_entity.pdbx_description
1 polymer ?
#
loop_
_entity_poly.entity_id
_entity_poly.type
_entity_poly.pdbx_seq_one_letter_code
_entity_poly.pdbx_strand_id
1 'polypeptide(L)'
;MVQGADVNDIPTVYNTTGFKPYELIVTGTYIDKNIVPGFQYKVRKNSTKEYLFHGQGLTLESIGLGYGKRLTFSGNNLNNNKNYFWSDSHPQGFGLTFQTVTPNSVFRIIDLTSNNDIGRIIVNNPARSEDIEIATDVKDSGLVEKIANVHFSGDAVLSIASNKQKAFYEDIDVHGTAVIQRADKGSKAIIKEIKLDNFIVDNCLLVPEE
;
A
#
# COMPACT_ATOMS: atom_id res chain seq x y z
N MET A 1 13.13 19.41 6.25
CA MET A 1 13.46 20.10 4.99
C MET A 1 13.80 19.04 3.99
N VAL A 2 13.27 19.14 2.77
CA VAL A 2 13.59 18.21 1.69
C VAL A 2 13.99 19.02 0.48
N GLN A 3 15.03 18.58 -0.23
CA GLN A 3 15.61 19.30 -1.37
C GLN A 3 15.25 18.62 -2.67
N GLY A 4 14.86 19.39 -3.69
CA GLY A 4 14.63 18.85 -5.05
C GLY A 4 15.85 18.11 -5.61
N ALA A 5 17.06 18.50 -5.22
CA ALA A 5 18.30 17.83 -5.61
C ALA A 5 18.38 16.36 -5.16
N ASP A 6 17.73 15.99 -4.04
CA ASP A 6 17.72 14.61 -3.51
C ASP A 6 16.98 13.62 -4.45
N VAL A 7 16.24 14.15 -5.43
CA VAL A 7 15.50 13.39 -6.46
C VAL A 7 15.91 13.78 -7.89
N ASN A 8 17.09 14.38 -8.08
CA ASN A 8 17.58 14.91 -9.38
C ASN A 8 16.66 15.99 -9.99
N ASP A 9 15.96 16.76 -9.16
CA ASP A 9 15.12 17.89 -9.57
C ASP A 9 15.78 19.24 -9.20
N ILE A 10 15.24 20.34 -9.72
CA ILE A 10 15.76 21.71 -9.54
C ILE A 10 15.85 22.03 -8.04
N PRO A 11 16.95 22.66 -7.56
CA PRO A 11 17.17 22.89 -6.14
C PRO A 11 16.12 23.84 -5.56
N THR A 12 15.07 23.25 -5.00
CA THR A 12 13.98 23.93 -4.31
C THR A 12 13.89 23.36 -2.90
N VAL A 13 13.76 24.23 -1.91
CA VAL A 13 13.68 23.85 -0.49
C VAL A 13 12.22 23.93 -0.04
N TYR A 14 11.68 22.83 0.45
CA TYR A 14 10.32 22.77 1.00
C TYR A 14 10.34 22.55 2.52
N ASN A 15 9.47 23.30 3.22
CA ASN A 15 9.21 23.09 4.64
C ASN A 15 8.28 21.89 4.83
N THR A 16 8.77 20.86 5.52
CA THR A 16 8.09 19.58 5.72
C THR A 16 7.30 19.52 7.02
N THR A 17 6.60 20.59 7.37
CA THR A 17 5.76 20.63 8.58
C THR A 17 4.35 20.10 8.29
N GLY A 18 3.73 19.41 9.24
CA GLY A 18 2.32 18.97 9.16
C GLY A 18 2.07 17.59 8.54
N PHE A 19 3.11 16.95 8.01
CA PHE A 19 3.06 15.57 7.52
C PHE A 19 3.08 14.58 8.69
N LYS A 20 2.37 13.47 8.53
CA LYS A 20 2.42 12.37 9.49
C LYS A 20 3.67 11.51 9.25
N PRO A 21 4.18 10.77 10.26
CA PRO A 21 5.43 10.01 10.13
C PRO A 21 5.43 8.94 9.02
N TYR A 22 4.25 8.44 8.64
CA TYR A 22 4.05 7.40 7.65
C TYR A 22 3.69 7.93 6.25
N GLU A 23 3.62 9.26 6.09
CA GLU A 23 3.22 9.86 4.82
C GLU A 23 4.42 10.17 3.93
N LEU A 24 4.33 9.76 2.67
CA LEU A 24 5.21 10.16 1.59
C LEU A 24 4.83 11.55 1.09
N ILE A 25 5.82 12.41 0.84
CA ILE A 25 5.58 13.83 0.61
C ILE A 25 5.47 14.14 -0.89
N VAL A 26 4.44 14.92 -1.27
CA VAL A 26 4.30 15.53 -2.60
C VAL A 26 4.10 17.03 -2.45
N THR A 27 5.00 17.85 -2.97
CA THR A 27 4.88 19.32 -2.91
C THR A 27 5.66 20.01 -4.02
N GLY A 28 4.98 20.88 -4.78
CA GLY A 28 5.61 21.61 -5.88
C GLY A 28 6.24 20.66 -6.90
N THR A 29 7.55 20.75 -7.12
CA THR A 29 8.28 19.82 -7.99
C THR A 29 8.73 18.55 -7.27
N TYR A 30 8.75 18.56 -5.94
CA TYR A 30 9.20 17.43 -5.14
C TYR A 30 8.11 16.34 -5.05
N ILE A 31 8.50 15.12 -5.39
CA ILE A 31 7.76 13.88 -5.13
C ILE A 31 8.73 12.92 -4.45
N ASP A 32 8.32 12.37 -3.32
CA ASP A 32 9.07 11.32 -2.64
C ASP A 32 9.34 10.15 -3.60
N LYS A 33 10.60 9.72 -3.70
CA LYS A 33 11.05 8.67 -4.63
C LYS A 33 10.34 7.33 -4.42
N ASN A 34 9.79 7.10 -3.21
CA ASN A 34 9.05 5.89 -2.90
C ASN A 34 7.61 5.94 -3.44
N ILE A 35 7.14 7.07 -3.95
CA ILE A 35 5.85 7.17 -4.63
C ILE A 35 6.01 6.63 -6.05
N VAL A 36 5.68 5.34 -6.21
CA VAL A 36 5.82 4.61 -7.47
C VAL A 36 4.42 4.28 -8.04
N PRO A 37 4.18 4.48 -9.35
CA PRO A 37 2.98 3.99 -10.02
C PRO A 37 2.80 2.48 -9.92
N GLY A 38 1.53 2.05 -9.96
CA GLY A 38 1.05 0.68 -9.79
C GLY A 38 0.71 0.31 -8.34
N PHE A 39 1.11 1.12 -7.36
CA PHE A 39 0.80 0.91 -5.95
C PHE A 39 -0.39 1.78 -5.49
N GLN A 40 -1.03 1.40 -4.38
CA GLN A 40 -2.18 2.15 -3.86
C GLN A 40 -1.76 3.16 -2.79
N TYR A 41 -2.39 4.34 -2.83
CA TYR A 41 -2.17 5.38 -1.83
C TYR A 41 -3.48 6.10 -1.46
N LYS A 42 -3.62 6.45 -0.19
CA LYS A 42 -4.57 7.48 0.27
C LYS A 42 -3.89 8.84 0.18
N VAL A 43 -4.63 9.87 -0.23
CA VAL A 43 -4.06 11.22 -0.42
C VAL A 43 -4.71 12.21 0.53
N ARG A 44 -3.93 12.76 1.46
CA ARG A 44 -4.35 13.81 2.38
C ARG A 44 -3.79 15.17 1.94
N LYS A 45 -4.61 16.21 1.98
CA LYS A 45 -4.11 17.59 1.87
C LYS A 45 -3.37 17.95 3.15
N ASN A 46 -2.08 18.28 3.05
CA ASN A 46 -1.26 18.56 4.21
C ASN A 46 -1.84 19.73 5.04
N SER A 47 -1.60 19.69 6.35
CA SER A 47 -2.15 20.64 7.34
C SER A 47 -3.68 20.69 7.42
N THR A 48 -4.37 19.68 6.87
CA THR A 48 -5.83 19.54 6.99
C THR A 48 -6.22 18.10 7.34
N LYS A 49 -7.52 17.90 7.62
CA LYS A 49 -8.16 16.57 7.74
C LYS A 49 -8.78 16.10 6.43
N GLU A 50 -8.69 16.89 5.35
CA GLU A 50 -9.32 16.58 4.08
C GLU A 50 -8.48 15.57 3.30
N TYR A 51 -9.16 14.52 2.82
CA TYR A 51 -8.59 13.55 1.89
C TYR A 51 -9.19 13.73 0.51
N LEU A 52 -8.36 13.59 -0.52
CA LEU A 52 -8.86 13.43 -1.89
C LEU A 52 -9.54 12.07 -2.05
N PHE A 53 -10.32 11.91 -3.12
CA PHE A 53 -10.92 10.63 -3.51
C PHE A 53 -11.75 9.98 -2.40
N HIS A 54 -12.46 10.79 -1.62
CA HIS A 54 -13.28 10.33 -0.49
C HIS A 54 -12.49 9.54 0.57
N GLY A 55 -11.17 9.74 0.67
CA GLY A 55 -10.31 8.99 1.60
C GLY A 55 -10.01 7.56 1.19
N GLN A 56 -10.37 7.16 -0.04
CA GLN A 56 -10.08 5.84 -0.56
C GLN A 56 -8.62 5.72 -1.02
N GLY A 57 -7.99 4.58 -0.72
CA GLY A 57 -6.74 4.20 -1.34
C GLY A 57 -6.97 3.80 -2.79
N LEU A 58 -6.37 4.51 -3.73
CA LEU A 58 -6.49 4.23 -5.16
C LEU A 58 -5.13 3.89 -5.74
N THR A 59 -5.12 3.10 -6.82
CA THR A 59 -3.87 2.77 -7.53
C THR A 59 -3.35 4.00 -8.26
N LEU A 60 -2.12 4.42 -8.00
CA LEU A 60 -1.47 5.47 -8.79
C LEU A 60 -1.12 4.92 -10.18
N GLU A 61 -1.70 5.45 -11.24
CA GLU A 61 -1.47 4.97 -12.61
C GLU A 61 -0.28 5.66 -13.26
N SER A 62 -0.10 6.96 -13.01
CA SER A 62 0.99 7.72 -13.60
C SER A 62 1.34 8.99 -12.82
N ILE A 63 2.58 9.43 -13.00
CA ILE A 63 3.08 10.74 -12.59
C ILE A 63 3.49 11.46 -13.86
N GLY A 64 2.84 12.59 -14.14
CA GLY A 64 3.10 13.42 -15.30
C GLY A 64 4.47 14.10 -15.24
N LEU A 65 4.99 14.44 -16.42
CA LEU A 65 6.21 15.23 -16.56
C LEU A 65 5.92 16.72 -16.34
N GLY A 66 6.95 17.50 -15.98
CA GLY A 66 6.87 18.95 -15.79
C GLY A 66 7.12 19.41 -14.35
N TYR A 67 6.89 20.70 -14.11
CA TYR A 67 7.10 21.35 -12.81
C TYR A 67 6.00 20.98 -11.82
N GLY A 68 4.75 21.36 -12.11
CA GLY A 68 3.58 20.77 -11.47
C GLY A 68 3.35 19.39 -12.06
N LYS A 69 3.69 18.34 -11.31
CA LYS A 69 3.52 16.95 -11.76
C LYS A 69 2.08 16.53 -11.52
N ARG A 70 1.42 15.99 -12.55
CA ARG A 70 0.05 15.45 -12.42
C ARG A 70 0.11 14.02 -11.93
N LEU A 71 -0.41 13.76 -10.73
CA LEU A 71 -0.58 12.39 -10.23
C LEU A 71 -1.98 11.91 -10.63
N THR A 72 -2.05 10.83 -11.41
CA THR A 72 -3.31 10.25 -11.88
C THR A 72 -3.52 8.89 -11.26
N PHE A 73 -4.68 8.69 -10.63
CA PHE A 73 -5.08 7.49 -9.93
C PHE A 73 -6.19 6.76 -10.68
N SER A 74 -6.33 5.46 -10.42
CA SER A 74 -7.35 4.62 -11.01
C SER A 74 -8.75 5.18 -10.79
N GLY A 75 -9.54 5.25 -11.86
CA GLY A 75 -10.93 5.69 -11.83
C GLY A 75 -11.88 4.65 -12.40
N ASN A 76 -13.18 4.82 -12.14
CA ASN A 76 -14.21 3.89 -12.61
C ASN A 76 -14.56 4.06 -14.09
N ASN A 77 -14.07 5.13 -14.74
CA ASN A 77 -14.36 5.44 -16.14
C ASN A 77 -13.09 5.97 -16.84
N LEU A 78 -12.61 5.23 -17.84
CA LEU A 78 -11.42 5.58 -18.62
C LEU A 78 -11.57 6.94 -19.34
N ASN A 79 -12.78 7.29 -19.78
CA ASN A 79 -13.03 8.49 -20.58
C ASN A 79 -13.27 9.75 -19.75
N ASN A 80 -13.55 9.61 -18.45
CA ASN A 80 -13.83 10.76 -17.56
C ASN A 80 -13.26 10.52 -16.17
N ASN A 81 -11.96 10.20 -16.11
CA ASN A 81 -11.26 9.99 -14.85
C ASN A 81 -10.97 11.34 -14.18
N LYS A 82 -11.63 11.58 -13.05
CA LYS A 82 -11.43 12.77 -12.19
C LYS A 82 -10.46 12.51 -11.03
N ASN A 83 -9.92 11.30 -10.91
CA ASN A 83 -9.04 10.92 -9.82
C ASN A 83 -7.60 11.36 -10.12
N TYR A 84 -7.37 12.66 -10.14
CA TYR A 84 -6.03 13.22 -10.31
C TYR A 84 -5.87 14.53 -9.54
N PHE A 85 -4.61 14.91 -9.27
CA PHE A 85 -4.27 16.24 -8.77
C PHE A 85 -2.90 16.67 -9.30
N TRP A 86 -2.60 17.95 -9.14
CA TRP A 86 -1.29 18.52 -9.47
C TRP A 86 -0.49 18.72 -8.18
N SER A 87 0.78 18.36 -8.17
CA SER A 87 1.65 18.41 -6.98
C SER A 87 1.80 19.81 -6.37
N ASP A 88 1.45 20.85 -7.10
CA ASP A 88 1.47 22.27 -6.72
C ASP A 88 0.08 22.87 -6.47
N SER A 89 -1.01 22.10 -6.59
CA SER A 89 -2.37 22.63 -6.40
C SER A 89 -2.76 22.88 -4.94
N HIS A 90 -1.93 22.46 -3.98
CA HIS A 90 -2.08 22.77 -2.56
C HIS A 90 -0.76 23.33 -2.01
N PRO A 91 -0.72 24.58 -1.50
CA PRO A 91 0.52 25.23 -1.07
C PRO A 91 1.30 24.47 0.01
N GLN A 92 0.61 23.70 0.86
CA GLN A 92 1.25 22.91 1.92
C GLN A 92 1.65 21.49 1.45
N GLY A 93 1.34 21.11 0.22
CA GLY A 93 1.59 19.77 -0.33
C GLY A 93 0.56 18.70 0.08
N PHE A 94 0.85 17.46 -0.30
CA PHE A 94 0.01 16.29 -0.08
C PHE A 94 0.80 15.20 0.63
N GLY A 95 0.20 14.60 1.65
CA GLY A 95 0.72 13.41 2.32
C GLY A 95 0.08 12.18 1.70
N LEU A 96 0.90 11.28 1.17
CA LEU A 96 0.47 10.01 0.59
C LEU A 96 0.72 8.88 1.59
N THR A 97 -0.33 8.19 2.00
CA THR A 97 -0.22 6.98 2.81
C THR A 97 -0.25 5.77 1.90
N PHE A 98 0.80 4.95 1.93
CA PHE A 98 0.82 3.67 1.22
C PHE A 98 -0.28 2.73 1.75
N GLN A 99 -0.95 2.01 0.85
CA GLN A 99 -1.97 1.03 1.22
C GLN A 99 -1.67 -0.31 0.53
N THR A 100 -1.52 -1.35 1.35
CA THR A 100 -1.14 -2.70 0.94
C THR A 100 -2.38 -3.57 0.82
N VAL A 101 -3.10 -3.72 1.93
CA VAL A 101 -4.24 -4.63 2.03
C VAL A 101 -5.53 -3.88 1.65
N THR A 102 -6.46 -4.58 0.99
CA THR A 102 -7.78 -4.03 0.62
C THR A 102 -8.91 -4.81 1.30
N PRO A 103 -10.07 -4.17 1.57
CA PRO A 103 -11.22 -4.89 2.10
C PRO A 103 -11.61 -6.04 1.16
N ASN A 104 -12.05 -7.16 1.74
CA ASN A 104 -12.45 -8.37 1.04
C ASN A 104 -11.32 -9.10 0.26
N SER A 105 -10.06 -8.70 0.43
CA SER A 105 -8.94 -9.52 -0.04
C SER A 105 -8.99 -10.89 0.64
N VAL A 106 -8.81 -11.95 -0.13
CA VAL A 106 -8.79 -13.33 0.38
C VAL A 106 -7.38 -13.88 0.24
N PHE A 107 -6.88 -14.47 1.33
CA PHE A 107 -5.57 -15.10 1.36
C PHE A 107 -5.66 -16.56 1.80
N ARG A 108 -4.80 -17.37 1.21
CA ARG A 108 -4.46 -18.71 1.67
C ARG A 108 -3.51 -18.61 2.86
N ILE A 109 -3.75 -19.41 3.88
CA ILE A 109 -2.92 -19.51 5.07
C ILE A 109 -2.03 -20.74 4.90
N ILE A 110 -0.73 -20.52 4.77
CA ILE A 110 0.27 -21.56 4.62
C ILE A 110 1.03 -21.71 5.93
N ASP A 111 1.02 -22.91 6.51
CA ASP A 111 1.90 -23.25 7.64
C ASP A 111 3.31 -23.50 7.10
N LEU A 112 4.29 -22.68 7.48
CA LEU A 112 5.66 -22.81 6.99
C LEU A 112 6.41 -24.00 7.62
N THR A 113 5.91 -24.56 8.71
CA THR A 113 6.50 -25.74 9.37
C THR A 113 6.20 -27.00 8.58
N SER A 114 4.94 -27.18 8.16
CA SER A 114 4.51 -28.35 7.39
C SER A 114 4.43 -28.10 5.88
N ASN A 115 4.55 -26.84 5.45
CA ASN A 115 4.33 -26.36 4.08
C ASN A 115 2.94 -26.72 3.51
N ASN A 116 1.94 -26.86 4.38
CA ASN A 116 0.57 -27.18 4.00
C ASN A 116 -0.30 -25.93 3.94
N ASP A 117 -1.25 -25.95 3.02
CA ASP A 117 -2.38 -25.03 3.02
C ASP A 117 -3.36 -25.44 4.14
N ILE A 118 -3.50 -24.56 5.14
CA ILE A 118 -4.27 -24.85 6.36
C ILE A 118 -5.56 -24.03 6.45
N GLY A 119 -5.87 -23.15 5.50
CA GLY A 119 -7.08 -22.33 5.61
C GLY A 119 -7.11 -21.06 4.77
N ARG A 120 -8.14 -20.26 4.99
CA ARG A 120 -8.35 -18.97 4.31
C ARG A 120 -8.61 -17.88 5.33
N ILE A 121 -8.20 -16.65 5.02
CA ILE A 121 -8.60 -15.43 5.72
C ILE A 121 -9.16 -14.41 4.74
N ILE A 122 -10.28 -13.80 5.11
CA ILE A 122 -10.91 -12.71 4.36
C ILE A 122 -10.73 -11.43 5.16
N VAL A 123 -10.21 -10.39 4.53
CA VAL A 123 -9.97 -9.10 5.19
C VAL A 123 -11.29 -8.35 5.40
N ASN A 124 -11.57 -8.01 6.66
CA ASN A 124 -12.70 -7.18 7.05
C ASN A 124 -12.31 -5.71 7.15
N ASN A 125 -11.29 -5.43 7.96
CA ASN A 125 -10.74 -4.09 8.13
C ASN A 125 -9.27 -4.08 7.67
N PRO A 126 -8.95 -3.51 6.49
CA PRO A 126 -7.61 -3.59 5.91
C PRO A 126 -6.55 -2.74 6.60
N ALA A 127 -6.93 -1.83 7.51
CA ALA A 127 -6.01 -0.86 8.11
C ALA A 127 -6.45 -0.52 9.54
N ARG A 128 -6.23 -1.45 10.49
CA ARG A 128 -6.37 -1.17 11.93
C ARG A 128 -5.34 -0.14 12.39
N SER A 129 -4.16 -0.14 11.78
CA SER A 129 -3.27 1.02 11.71
C SER A 129 -2.79 1.24 10.28
N GLU A 130 -2.12 2.35 10.04
CA GLU A 130 -1.61 2.70 8.73
C GLU A 130 -0.40 1.82 8.40
N ASP A 131 -0.30 1.39 7.14
CA ASP A 131 0.82 0.58 6.69
C ASP A 131 2.11 1.41 6.73
N ILE A 132 3.19 0.78 7.18
CA ILE A 132 4.50 1.42 7.30
C ILE A 132 5.43 0.80 6.27
N GLU A 133 5.79 1.56 5.25
CA GLU A 133 6.79 1.15 4.28
C GLU A 133 8.17 1.00 4.96
N ILE A 134 8.75 -0.19 4.82
CA ILE A 134 10.09 -0.54 5.34
C ILE A 134 11.14 -0.33 4.25
N ALA A 135 10.82 -0.76 3.02
CA ALA A 135 11.75 -0.70 1.90
C ALA A 135 11.03 -0.59 0.56
N THR A 136 11.70 0.05 -0.40
CA THR A 136 11.36 0.05 -1.82
C THR A 136 12.61 -0.30 -2.61
N ASP A 137 12.54 -1.35 -3.42
CA ASP A 137 13.57 -1.74 -4.38
C ASP A 137 13.03 -1.62 -5.81
N VAL A 138 13.73 -0.87 -6.66
CA VAL A 138 13.38 -0.64 -8.06
C VAL A 138 14.48 -1.24 -8.91
N LYS A 139 14.18 -2.34 -9.60
CA LYS A 139 15.16 -3.05 -10.44
C LYS A 139 15.17 -2.48 -11.86
N ASP A 140 16.30 -2.64 -12.54
CA ASP A 140 16.49 -2.22 -13.94
C ASP A 140 15.48 -2.85 -14.91
N SER A 141 14.96 -4.03 -14.58
CA SER A 141 13.89 -4.70 -15.34
C SER A 141 12.55 -3.96 -15.30
N GLY A 142 12.41 -2.91 -14.48
CA GLY A 142 11.15 -2.24 -14.21
C GLY A 142 10.31 -2.90 -13.10
N LEU A 143 10.80 -4.02 -12.55
CA LEU A 143 10.24 -4.65 -11.36
C LEU A 143 10.39 -3.72 -10.16
N VAL A 144 9.32 -3.59 -9.37
CA VAL A 144 9.39 -2.89 -8.09
C VAL A 144 8.87 -3.79 -6.99
N GLU A 145 9.67 -3.92 -5.93
CA GLU A 145 9.30 -4.62 -4.71
C GLU A 145 9.21 -3.61 -3.57
N LYS A 146 8.12 -3.66 -2.82
CA LYS A 146 7.94 -2.92 -1.57
C LYS A 146 7.76 -3.89 -0.43
N ILE A 147 8.35 -3.55 0.72
CA ILE A 147 8.17 -4.26 1.98
C ILE A 147 7.47 -3.30 2.93
N ALA A 148 6.39 -3.74 3.57
CA ALA A 148 5.66 -2.91 4.53
C ALA A 148 5.16 -3.73 5.73
N ASN A 149 5.13 -3.10 6.90
CA ASN A 149 4.37 -3.62 8.03
C ASN A 149 2.89 -3.33 7.80
N VAL A 150 2.07 -4.37 7.97
CA VAL A 150 0.62 -4.30 7.82
C VAL A 150 -0.07 -4.69 9.12
N HIS A 151 -1.21 -4.06 9.37
CA HIS A 151 -2.03 -4.33 10.55
C HIS A 151 -3.50 -4.24 10.17
N PHE A 152 -4.15 -5.39 10.12
CA PHE A 152 -5.53 -5.53 9.64
C PHE A 152 -6.30 -6.53 10.48
N SER A 153 -7.61 -6.66 10.25
CA SER A 153 -8.37 -7.80 10.74
C SER A 153 -9.18 -8.50 9.69
N GLY A 154 -9.48 -9.76 9.97
CA GLY A 154 -10.24 -10.61 9.07
C GLY A 154 -10.81 -11.84 9.75
N ASP A 155 -11.72 -12.49 9.05
CA ASP A 155 -12.31 -13.76 9.45
C ASP A 155 -11.53 -14.90 8.81
N ALA A 156 -11.15 -15.90 9.60
CA ALA A 156 -10.39 -17.05 9.13
C ALA A 156 -11.15 -18.37 9.32
N VAL A 157 -10.93 -19.26 8.36
CA VAL A 157 -11.39 -20.64 8.38
C VAL A 157 -10.18 -21.55 8.26
N LEU A 158 -9.88 -22.30 9.32
CA LEU A 158 -8.76 -23.23 9.38
C LEU A 158 -9.24 -24.68 9.25
N SER A 159 -8.51 -25.50 8.51
CA SER A 159 -8.75 -26.93 8.37
C SER A 159 -7.91 -27.70 9.39
N ILE A 160 -8.56 -28.42 10.31
CA ILE A 160 -7.87 -29.25 11.30
C ILE A 160 -7.57 -30.60 10.66
N ALA A 161 -6.28 -30.88 10.47
CA ALA A 161 -5.79 -32.05 9.73
C ALA A 161 -6.24 -33.41 10.31
N SER A 162 -6.56 -33.49 11.60
CA SER A 162 -6.86 -34.74 12.29
C SER A 162 -8.26 -35.30 12.05
N ASN A 163 -9.24 -34.49 11.64
CA ASN A 163 -10.64 -34.94 11.57
C ASN A 163 -11.53 -34.23 10.53
N LYS A 164 -10.95 -33.49 9.57
CA LYS A 164 -11.70 -32.67 8.58
C LYS A 164 -12.64 -31.63 9.20
N GLN A 165 -12.50 -31.30 10.49
CA GLN A 165 -13.24 -30.19 11.08
C GLN A 165 -12.65 -28.86 10.62
N LYS A 166 -13.53 -27.86 10.54
CA LYS A 166 -13.16 -26.48 10.30
C LYS A 166 -13.30 -25.69 11.59
N ALA A 167 -12.27 -24.93 11.93
CA ALA A 167 -12.34 -23.92 12.98
C ALA A 167 -12.59 -22.55 12.33
N PHE A 168 -13.52 -21.80 12.91
CA PHE A 168 -13.91 -20.47 12.46
C PHE A 168 -13.48 -19.46 13.49
N TYR A 169 -12.89 -18.36 13.02
CA TYR A 169 -12.40 -17.28 13.83
C TYR A 169 -12.84 -15.97 13.22
N GLU A 170 -13.42 -15.10 14.02
CA GLU A 170 -13.95 -13.82 13.56
C GLU A 170 -13.07 -12.67 14.06
N ASP A 171 -12.91 -11.65 13.22
CA ASP A 171 -12.23 -10.38 13.50
C ASP A 171 -10.84 -10.52 14.17
N ILE A 172 -10.07 -11.50 13.69
CA ILE A 172 -8.72 -11.77 14.19
C ILE A 172 -7.83 -10.56 13.92
N ASP A 173 -7.07 -10.15 14.93
CA ASP A 173 -6.02 -9.14 14.78
C ASP A 173 -4.80 -9.74 14.08
N VAL A 174 -4.36 -9.13 12.98
CA VAL A 174 -3.25 -9.63 12.16
C VAL A 174 -2.18 -8.57 12.02
N HIS A 175 -0.98 -8.91 12.46
CA HIS A 175 0.25 -8.14 12.23
C HIS A 175 1.19 -8.96 11.37
N GLY A 176 1.83 -8.30 10.40
CA GLY A 176 2.82 -8.98 9.58
C GLY A 176 3.61 -8.06 8.69
N THR A 177 4.58 -8.66 8.01
CA THR A 177 5.40 -8.03 6.99
C THR A 177 4.93 -8.49 5.61
N ALA A 178 4.40 -7.56 4.82
CA ALA A 178 3.94 -7.80 3.46
C ALA A 178 5.06 -7.53 2.45
N VAL A 179 5.15 -8.39 1.43
CA VAL A 179 5.94 -8.16 0.21
C VAL A 179 4.97 -7.87 -0.93
N ILE A 180 5.13 -6.72 -1.56
CA ILE A 180 4.26 -6.23 -2.63
C ILE A 180 5.11 -6.04 -3.88
N GLN A 181 4.65 -6.55 -5.02
CA GLN A 181 5.42 -6.58 -6.24
C GLN A 181 4.62 -5.99 -7.41
N ARG A 182 5.24 -5.06 -8.14
CA ARG A 182 4.83 -4.64 -9.48
C ARG A 182 5.77 -5.28 -10.49
N ALA A 183 5.22 -6.09 -11.40
CA ALA A 183 5.99 -6.90 -12.35
C ALA A 183 6.76 -6.04 -13.38
N ASP A 184 6.12 -5.02 -13.92
CA ASP A 184 6.62 -4.21 -15.04
C ASP A 184 5.94 -2.83 -15.08
N LYS A 185 6.46 -1.92 -15.90
CA LYS A 185 5.94 -0.53 -15.95
C LYS A 185 4.51 -0.53 -16.51
N GLY A 186 3.56 -0.08 -15.68
CA GLY A 186 2.15 0.02 -16.04
C GLY A 186 1.28 -1.11 -15.48
N SER A 187 1.85 -2.18 -14.94
CA SER A 187 1.07 -3.15 -14.16
C SER A 187 0.69 -2.62 -12.78
N LYS A 188 -0.36 -3.22 -12.24
CA LYS A 188 -0.75 -3.03 -10.84
C LYS A 188 0.15 -3.89 -9.96
N ALA A 189 0.51 -3.34 -8.81
CA ALA A 189 1.21 -4.09 -7.79
C ALA A 189 0.25 -5.09 -7.15
N ILE A 190 0.76 -6.28 -6.85
CA ILE A 190 0.05 -7.35 -6.14
C ILE A 190 0.81 -7.68 -4.87
N ILE A 191 0.09 -8.05 -3.82
CA ILE A 191 0.72 -8.69 -2.66
C ILE A 191 1.26 -10.03 -3.14
N LYS A 192 2.50 -10.35 -2.82
CA LYS A 192 3.09 -11.66 -3.07
C LYS A 192 2.85 -12.57 -1.88
N GLU A 193 3.15 -12.06 -0.69
CA GLU A 193 2.99 -12.77 0.57
C GLU A 193 2.94 -11.80 1.75
N ILE A 194 2.39 -12.25 2.88
CA ILE A 194 2.43 -11.56 4.17
C ILE A 194 2.92 -12.56 5.22
N LYS A 195 4.12 -12.33 5.76
CA LYS A 195 4.64 -13.14 6.86
C LYS A 195 4.03 -12.65 8.17
N LEU A 196 3.41 -13.55 8.93
CA LEU A 196 2.68 -13.20 10.14
C LEU A 196 3.60 -13.16 11.36
N ASP A 197 3.48 -12.12 12.17
CA ASP A 197 4.24 -11.94 13.42
C ASP A 197 3.48 -12.51 14.62
N ASN A 198 2.15 -12.37 14.62
CA ASN A 198 1.25 -12.88 15.65
C ASN A 198 -0.04 -13.36 14.98
N PHE A 199 -0.26 -14.68 15.01
CA PHE A 199 -1.44 -15.31 14.44
C PHE A 199 -1.85 -16.53 15.27
N ILE A 200 -3.08 -17.03 15.07
CA ILE A 200 -3.62 -18.18 15.81
C ILE A 200 -2.71 -19.41 15.70
N VAL A 201 -2.03 -19.54 14.56
CA VAL A 201 -1.03 -20.56 14.30
C VAL A 201 0.31 -19.86 14.08
N ASP A 202 1.32 -20.31 14.80
CA ASP A 202 2.68 -19.78 14.69
C ASP A 202 3.28 -20.07 13.30
N ASN A 203 4.18 -19.20 12.85
CA ASN A 203 4.98 -19.40 11.64
C ASN A 203 4.13 -19.60 10.37
N CYS A 204 3.13 -18.74 10.18
CA CYS A 204 2.28 -18.75 8.99
C CYS A 204 2.64 -17.66 7.96
N LEU A 205 2.32 -17.96 6.71
CA LEU A 205 2.41 -17.05 5.58
C LEU A 205 1.03 -16.91 4.95
N LEU A 206 0.62 -15.67 4.66
CA LEU A 206 -0.54 -15.41 3.81
C LEU A 206 -0.08 -15.25 2.37
N VAL A 207 -0.72 -15.96 1.46
CA VAL A 207 -0.48 -15.86 0.02
C VAL A 207 -1.81 -15.52 -0.66
N PRO A 208 -1.88 -14.61 -1.64
CA PRO A 208 -3.13 -14.33 -2.33
C PRO A 208 -3.79 -15.60 -2.86
N GLU A 209 -5.11 -15.63 -2.78
CA GLU A 209 -5.90 -16.59 -3.54
C GLU A 209 -5.97 -16.11 -5.01
N GLU A 210 -5.72 -17.03 -5.95
CA GLU A 210 -5.73 -16.75 -7.40
C GLU A 210 -7.14 -16.55 -7.95
#